data_AF-A0A7Y5WUP7-F1
#
_entry.id   AF-A0A7Y5WUP7-F1
#
_cell.length_a   1.000
_cell.length_b   1.000
_cell.length_c   1.000
_cell.angle_alpha   90.00
_cell.angle_beta   90.00
_cell.angle_gamma   90.00
#
_symmetry.space_group_name_H-M   'P 1'
#
loop_
_entity.id
_entity.type
_entity.pdbx_description
1 polymer ?
#
loop_
_entity_poly.entity_id
_entity_poly.type
_entity_poly.pdbx_seq_one_letter_code
_entity_poly.pdbx_strand_id
1 'polypeptide(L)'
;MEVSDVRRRLRGAIEQAKRRAVERRTRADQASRDYEPFLTHIAVPTLQALAQALIAEGHRFRMTTPGQTVRLGAEFAPDDYLELSLDTEREAPAVLLRTSRGRGRRNVGTERVLGGPIGDITDEQLLSAVLEELIPFVER
;
A
#
# COMPACT_ATOMS: atom_id res chain seq x y z
N MET A 1 -12.06 -27.06 -36.52
CA MET A 1 -12.61 -26.01 -35.63
C MET A 1 -13.04 -24.90 -36.54
N GLU A 2 -14.34 -24.62 -36.61
CA GLU A 2 -14.89 -23.73 -37.62
C GLU A 2 -14.72 -22.27 -37.23
N VAL A 3 -14.63 -21.38 -38.23
CA VAL A 3 -14.54 -19.93 -38.01
C VAL A 3 -15.74 -19.42 -37.18
N SER A 4 -16.90 -20.04 -37.34
CA SER A 4 -18.10 -19.76 -36.54
C SER A 4 -17.92 -20.07 -35.06
N ASP A 5 -17.23 -21.16 -34.71
CA ASP A 5 -16.94 -21.53 -33.32
C ASP A 5 -15.95 -20.54 -32.69
N VAL A 6 -14.92 -20.14 -33.46
CA VAL A 6 -13.94 -19.14 -33.04
C VAL A 6 -14.64 -17.80 -32.79
N ARG A 7 -15.50 -17.34 -33.70
CA ARG A 7 -16.26 -16.08 -33.54
C ARG A 7 -17.20 -16.13 -32.33
N ARG A 8 -17.86 -17.26 -32.06
CA ARG A 8 -18.71 -17.44 -30.87
C ARG A 8 -17.89 -17.35 -29.59
N ARG A 9 -16.77 -18.06 -29.51
CA ARG A 9 -15.87 -18.04 -28.33
C ARG A 9 -15.26 -16.65 -28.11
N LEU A 10 -14.82 -15.98 -29.17
CA LEU A 10 -14.29 -14.62 -29.11
C LEU A 10 -15.34 -13.62 -28.59
N ARG A 11 -16.58 -13.68 -29.09
CA ARG A 11 -17.67 -12.82 -28.60
C ARG A 11 -17.93 -13.05 -27.10
N GLY A 12 -17.93 -14.31 -26.66
CA GLY A 12 -18.05 -14.65 -25.24
C GLY A 12 -16.93 -14.07 -24.38
N ALA A 13 -15.67 -14.18 -24.83
CA ALA A 13 -14.52 -13.62 -24.13
C ALA A 13 -14.57 -12.08 -24.06
N ILE A 14 -14.98 -11.40 -25.13
CA ILE A 14 -15.14 -9.94 -25.15
C ILE A 14 -16.21 -9.50 -24.14
N GLU A 15 -17.37 -10.15 -24.12
CA GLU A 15 -18.44 -9.81 -23.17
C GLU A 15 -18.03 -10.08 -21.71
N GLN A 16 -17.28 -11.16 -21.45
CA GLN A 16 -16.70 -11.40 -20.13
C GLN A 16 -15.67 -10.32 -19.75
N ALA A 17 -14.81 -9.91 -20.68
CA ALA A 17 -13.82 -8.88 -20.43
C ALA A 17 -14.48 -7.52 -20.10
N LYS A 18 -15.56 -7.16 -20.80
CA LYS A 18 -16.35 -5.96 -20.51
C LYS A 18 -16.96 -5.99 -19.10
N ARG A 19 -17.59 -7.11 -18.72
CA ARG A 19 -18.17 -7.27 -17.37
C ARG A 19 -17.11 -7.13 -16.28
N ARG A 20 -15.97 -7.82 -16.44
CA ARG A 20 -14.83 -7.70 -15.52
C ARG A 20 -14.28 -6.28 -15.44
N ALA A 21 -14.27 -5.53 -16.54
CA ALA A 21 -13.83 -4.14 -16.53
C ALA A 21 -14.75 -3.24 -15.69
N VAL A 22 -16.07 -3.42 -15.80
CA VAL A 22 -17.05 -2.69 -14.96
C VAL A 22 -16.88 -3.08 -13.49
N GLU A 23 -16.80 -4.37 -13.18
CA GLU A 23 -16.61 -4.87 -11.82
C GLU A 23 -15.29 -4.38 -11.19
N ARG A 24 -14.20 -4.33 -11.96
CA ARG A 24 -12.93 -3.74 -11.50
C ARG A 24 -13.07 -2.27 -11.17
N ARG A 25 -13.77 -1.50 -12.02
CA ARG A 25 -14.00 -0.08 -11.78
C ARG A 25 -14.82 0.16 -10.52
N THR A 26 -15.91 -0.57 -10.33
CA THR A 26 -16.74 -0.45 -9.11
C THR A 26 -15.93 -0.77 -7.86
N ARG A 27 -15.06 -1.79 -7.90
CA ARG A 27 -14.18 -2.13 -6.77
C ARG A 27 -13.11 -1.08 -6.52
N ALA A 28 -12.49 -0.51 -7.56
CA ALA A 28 -11.51 0.57 -7.41
C ALA A 28 -12.14 1.86 -6.83
N ASP A 29 -13.36 2.18 -7.26
CA ASP A 29 -14.12 3.33 -6.74
C ASP A 29 -14.47 3.12 -5.25
N GLN A 30 -14.91 1.92 -4.87
CA GLN A 30 -15.17 1.59 -3.47
C GLN A 30 -13.90 1.62 -2.62
N ALA A 31 -12.81 1.03 -3.12
CA ALA A 31 -11.53 1.02 -2.43
C ALA A 31 -10.99 2.43 -2.17
N SER A 32 -11.13 3.33 -3.15
CA SER A 32 -10.77 4.75 -2.97
C SER A 32 -11.59 5.42 -1.86
N ARG A 33 -12.87 5.07 -1.72
CA ARG A 33 -13.75 5.61 -0.67
C ARG A 33 -13.41 5.07 0.72
N ASP A 34 -12.99 3.81 0.80
CA ASP A 34 -12.60 3.18 2.07
C ASP A 34 -11.19 3.60 2.49
N TYR A 35 -10.33 3.92 1.51
CA TYR A 35 -8.95 4.31 1.75
C TYR A 35 -8.81 5.69 2.38
N GLU A 36 -9.63 6.67 2.01
CA GLU A 36 -9.56 8.02 2.60
C GLU A 36 -9.79 7.99 4.13
N PRO A 37 -10.86 7.36 4.66
CA PRO A 37 -11.03 7.17 6.11
C PRO A 37 -9.88 6.43 6.78
N PHE A 38 -9.38 5.35 6.15
CA PHE A 38 -8.22 4.62 6.65
C PHE A 38 -6.99 5.54 6.76
N LEU A 39 -6.71 6.32 5.72
CA LEU A 39 -5.56 7.21 5.68
C LEU A 39 -5.65 8.28 6.79
N THR A 40 -6.80 8.95 6.90
CA THR A 40 -6.99 10.06 7.84
C THR A 40 -7.12 9.63 9.30
N HIS A 41 -7.84 8.54 9.58
CA HIS A 41 -8.20 8.17 10.95
C HIS A 41 -7.31 7.08 11.54
N ILE A 42 -6.62 6.30 10.70
CA ILE A 42 -5.81 5.17 11.14
C ILE A 42 -4.35 5.40 10.79
N ALA A 43 -4.02 5.56 9.50
CA ALA A 43 -2.64 5.56 9.05
C ALA A 43 -1.83 6.78 9.52
N VAL A 44 -2.36 7.99 9.30
CA VAL A 44 -1.68 9.23 9.68
C VAL A 44 -1.49 9.32 11.20
N PRO A 45 -2.52 9.12 12.05
CA PRO A 45 -2.33 9.17 13.51
C PRO A 45 -1.34 8.12 14.03
N THR A 46 -1.42 6.89 13.53
CA THR A 46 -0.54 5.78 13.95
C THR A 46 0.92 6.07 13.59
N LEU A 47 1.19 6.46 12.34
CA LEU A 47 2.55 6.78 11.89
C LEU A 47 3.10 8.05 12.55
N GLN A 48 2.25 9.03 12.87
CA GLN A 48 2.65 10.21 13.62
C GLN A 48 3.07 9.84 15.05
N ALA A 49 2.26 9.03 15.76
CA ALA A 49 2.60 8.55 17.09
C ALA A 49 3.92 7.75 17.07
N LEU A 50 4.09 6.87 16.08
CA LEU A 50 5.30 6.11 15.89
C LEU A 50 6.53 6.99 15.60
N ALA A 51 6.39 8.01 14.76
CA ALA A 51 7.47 8.96 14.49
C ALA A 51 7.92 9.68 15.77
N GLN A 52 6.97 10.09 16.62
CA GLN A 52 7.29 10.71 17.92
C GLN A 52 8.00 9.72 18.86
N ALA A 53 7.56 8.46 18.90
CA ALA A 53 8.22 7.42 19.67
C ALA A 53 9.66 7.16 19.17
N LEU A 54 9.86 7.04 17.86
CA LEU A 54 11.18 6.89 17.26
C LEU A 54 12.11 8.05 17.61
N ILE A 55 11.61 9.30 17.56
CA ILE A 55 12.37 10.49 17.95
C ILE A 55 12.78 10.42 19.42
N ALA A 56 11.87 10.00 20.32
CA ALA A 56 12.16 9.84 21.74
C ALA A 56 13.26 8.78 22.01
N GLU A 57 13.30 7.72 21.20
CA GLU A 57 14.34 6.67 21.22
C GLU A 57 15.62 7.08 20.48
N GLY A 58 15.71 8.32 19.95
CA GLY A 58 16.90 8.84 19.27
C GLY A 58 16.95 8.57 17.76
N HIS A 59 15.92 7.96 17.18
CA HIS A 59 15.80 7.70 15.75
C HIS A 59 15.03 8.83 15.05
N ARG A 60 15.72 9.63 14.24
CA ARG A 60 15.09 10.76 13.54
C ARG A 60 14.36 10.31 12.29
N PHE A 61 13.06 10.17 12.41
CA PHE A 61 12.15 9.93 11.29
C PHE A 61 11.19 11.11 11.10
N ARG A 62 10.78 11.34 9.85
CA ARG A 62 9.82 12.36 9.47
C ARG A 62 8.68 11.75 8.68
N MET A 63 7.45 12.10 9.06
CA MET A 63 6.25 11.75 8.31
C MET A 63 5.96 12.82 7.24
N THR A 64 5.59 12.40 6.04
CA THR A 64 5.07 13.24 4.96
C THR A 64 3.86 12.57 4.31
N THR A 65 2.95 13.36 3.75
CA THR A 65 1.74 12.85 3.09
C THR A 65 1.63 13.37 1.66
N PRO A 66 2.44 12.85 0.71
CA PRO A 66 2.38 13.29 -0.67
C PRO A 66 1.15 12.70 -1.37
N GLY A 67 0.16 13.55 -1.65
CA GLY A 67 -1.08 13.14 -2.30
C GLY A 67 -1.87 12.15 -1.44
N GLN A 68 -2.12 10.95 -1.97
CA GLN A 68 -2.91 9.88 -1.35
C GLN A 68 -2.02 8.78 -0.73
N THR A 69 -0.88 9.19 -0.18
CA THR A 69 0.07 8.29 0.46
C THR A 69 0.53 8.90 1.77
N VAL A 70 1.03 8.05 2.67
CA VAL A 70 1.74 8.49 3.87
C VAL A 70 3.10 7.80 3.91
N ARG A 71 4.15 8.59 4.07
CA ARG A 71 5.54 8.14 4.07
C ARG A 71 6.19 8.50 5.39
N LEU A 72 6.91 7.56 5.98
CA LEU A 72 7.77 7.75 7.13
C LEU A 72 9.22 7.50 6.68
N GLY A 73 10.05 8.54 6.63
CA GLY A 73 11.42 8.47 6.13
C GLY A 73 12.45 8.89 7.17
N ALA A 74 13.64 8.29 7.13
CA ALA A 74 14.76 8.69 7.96
C ALA A 74 15.30 10.06 7.51
N GLU A 75 15.55 10.99 8.44
CA GLU A 75 15.96 12.35 8.07
C GLU A 75 17.33 12.41 7.39
N PHE A 76 18.25 11.55 7.80
CA PHE A 76 19.64 11.52 7.30
C PHE A 76 19.89 10.47 6.22
N ALA A 77 18.87 9.70 5.85
CA ALA A 77 18.94 8.66 4.84
C ALA A 77 17.65 8.68 4.01
N PRO A 78 17.53 9.56 2.99
CA PRO A 78 16.29 9.75 2.25
C PRO A 78 15.86 8.52 1.43
N ASP A 79 16.79 7.62 1.13
CA ASP A 79 16.51 6.31 0.53
C ASP A 79 15.88 5.30 1.51
N ASP A 80 15.94 5.60 2.82
CA ASP A 80 15.42 4.79 3.91
C ASP A 80 14.03 5.31 4.29
N TYR A 81 13.00 4.65 3.78
CA TYR A 81 11.62 5.02 4.05
C TYR A 81 10.67 3.84 4.06
N LEU A 82 9.51 4.09 4.66
CA LEU A 82 8.33 3.28 4.64
C LEU A 82 7.19 4.11 4.06
N GLU A 83 6.37 3.54 3.18
CA GLU A 83 5.27 4.24 2.51
C GLU A 83 4.02 3.35 2.46
N LEU A 84 2.88 3.94 2.79
CA LEU A 84 1.56 3.36 2.58
C LEU A 84 0.91 4.00 1.36
N SER A 85 0.34 3.17 0.50
CA SER A 85 -0.36 3.60 -0.72
C SER A 85 -1.52 2.68 -1.05
N LEU A 86 -2.51 3.18 -1.79
CA LEU A 86 -3.59 2.37 -2.34
C LEU A 86 -3.18 1.76 -3.68
N ASP A 87 -3.30 0.45 -3.81
CA ASP A 87 -3.18 -0.26 -5.08
C ASP A 87 -4.57 -0.69 -5.57
N THR A 88 -5.02 -0.09 -6.67
CA THR A 88 -6.28 -0.43 -7.34
C THR A 88 -6.09 -1.24 -8.62
N GLU A 89 -4.84 -1.51 -9.02
CA GLU A 89 -4.52 -2.26 -10.23
C GLU A 89 -4.65 -3.77 -10.01
N ARG A 90 -4.50 -4.21 -8.76
CA ARG A 90 -4.74 -5.59 -8.35
C ARG A 90 -6.17 -6.05 -8.61
N GLU A 91 -6.33 -7.37 -8.72
CA GLU A 91 -7.66 -7.96 -8.80
C GLU A 91 -8.50 -7.56 -7.58
N ALA A 92 -7.96 -7.64 -6.37
CA ALA A 92 -8.56 -7.04 -5.18
C ALA A 92 -7.75 -5.80 -4.76
N PRO A 93 -8.34 -4.59 -4.80
CA PRO A 93 -7.66 -3.40 -4.32
C PRO A 93 -7.25 -3.53 -2.85
N ALA A 94 -6.07 -3.02 -2.52
CA ALA A 94 -5.52 -3.18 -1.17
C ALA A 94 -4.56 -2.04 -0.80
N VAL A 95 -4.32 -1.88 0.50
CA VAL A 95 -3.25 -1.00 1.00
C VAL A 95 -1.91 -1.72 0.87
N LEU A 96 -0.96 -1.07 0.21
CA LEU A 96 0.41 -1.53 0.11
C LEU A 96 1.29 -0.82 1.12
N LEU A 97 2.09 -1.61 1.81
CA LEU A 97 3.23 -1.18 2.59
C LEU A 97 4.49 -1.43 1.77
N ARG A 98 5.11 -0.34 1.32
CA ARG A 98 6.40 -0.36 0.63
C ARG A 98 7.49 0.10 1.59
N THR A 99 8.61 -0.62 1.62
CA THR A 99 9.83 -0.11 2.24
C THR A 99 10.94 0.02 1.22
N SER A 100 11.86 0.94 1.49
CA SER A 100 13.10 1.10 0.76
C SER A 100 14.21 1.34 1.77
N ARG A 101 15.35 0.70 1.55
CA ARG A 101 16.56 0.83 2.36
C ARG A 101 17.78 0.95 1.46
N GLY A 102 18.54 2.02 1.62
CA GLY A 102 19.84 2.23 1.05
C GLY A 102 20.88 1.27 1.65
N ARG A 103 21.41 0.38 0.83
CA ARG A 103 22.50 -0.56 1.14
C ARG A 103 23.71 -0.25 0.26
N GLY A 104 24.54 0.69 0.72
CA GLY A 104 25.70 1.17 -0.03
C GLY A 104 25.26 1.92 -1.29
N ARG A 105 25.54 1.37 -2.48
CA ARG A 105 25.12 1.93 -3.77
C ARG A 105 23.80 1.36 -4.32
N ARG A 106 23.10 0.55 -3.54
CA ARG A 106 21.88 -0.16 -3.97
C ARG A 106 20.74 0.16 -3.02
N ASN A 107 19.52 0.17 -3.52
CA ASN A 107 18.32 0.20 -2.69
C ASN A 107 17.71 -1.21 -2.65
N VAL A 108 17.32 -1.65 -1.46
CA VAL A 108 16.58 -2.89 -1.23
C VAL A 108 15.21 -2.49 -0.73
N GLY A 109 14.17 -2.89 -1.46
CA GLY A 109 12.80 -2.60 -1.07
C GLY A 109 11.97 -3.88 -0.92
N THR A 110 10.97 -3.80 -0.05
CA THR A 110 9.92 -4.81 0.08
C THR A 110 8.59 -4.16 -0.24
N GLU A 111 7.66 -4.96 -0.73
CA GLU A 111 6.25 -4.59 -0.87
C GLU A 111 5.41 -5.70 -0.30
N ARG A 112 4.47 -5.33 0.58
CA ARG A 112 3.49 -6.27 1.10
C ARG A 112 2.12 -5.63 1.16
N VAL A 113 1.09 -6.46 1.02
CA VAL A 113 -0.29 -6.06 1.28
C VAL A 113 -0.50 -5.97 2.78
N LEU A 114 -1.15 -4.90 3.21
CA LEU A 114 -1.55 -4.69 4.60
C LEU A 114 -2.96 -5.22 4.82
N GLY A 115 -3.10 -6.20 5.73
CA GLY A 115 -4.40 -6.67 6.21
C GLY A 115 -5.31 -7.27 5.13
N GLY A 116 -6.62 -7.12 5.34
CA GLY A 116 -7.70 -7.61 4.48
C GLY A 116 -8.39 -6.47 3.73
N PRO A 117 -9.73 -6.46 3.62
CA PRO A 117 -10.47 -5.32 3.09
C PRO A 117 -10.06 -4.01 3.77
N ILE A 118 -9.93 -2.93 3.00
CA ILE A 118 -9.36 -1.66 3.46
C ILE A 118 -10.11 -1.10 4.68
N GLY A 119 -11.44 -1.22 4.69
CA GLY A 119 -12.28 -0.76 5.79
C GLY A 119 -12.14 -1.56 7.10
N ASP A 120 -11.52 -2.74 7.06
CA ASP A 120 -11.32 -3.60 8.22
C ASP A 120 -9.91 -3.49 8.81
N ILE A 121 -9.01 -2.71 8.17
CA ILE A 121 -7.64 -2.54 8.65
C ILE A 121 -7.66 -1.70 9.93
N THR A 122 -7.07 -2.25 10.99
CA THR A 122 -6.94 -1.58 12.29
C THR A 122 -5.59 -0.90 12.46
N ASP A 123 -5.51 0.02 13.43
CA ASP A 123 -4.26 0.65 13.87
C ASP A 123 -3.27 -0.37 14.42
N GLU A 124 -3.72 -1.37 15.18
CA GLU A 124 -2.88 -2.44 15.70
C GLU A 124 -2.24 -3.28 14.58
N GLN A 125 -3.03 -3.68 13.58
CA GLN A 125 -2.52 -4.41 12.41
C GLN A 125 -1.51 -3.57 11.62
N LEU A 126 -1.80 -2.28 11.44
CA LEU A 126 -0.87 -1.36 10.80
C LEU A 126 0.44 -1.25 11.59
N LEU A 127 0.35 -0.97 12.88
CA LEU A 127 1.51 -0.80 13.75
C LEU A 127 2.37 -2.06 13.75
N SER A 128 1.77 -3.25 13.89
CA SER A 128 2.50 -4.52 13.85
C SER A 128 3.27 -4.69 12.54
N ALA A 129 2.61 -4.47 11.39
CA ALA A 129 3.25 -4.61 10.08
C ALA A 129 4.38 -3.58 9.88
N VAL A 130 4.20 -2.35 10.37
CA VAL A 130 5.21 -1.30 10.28
C VAL A 130 6.41 -1.61 11.17
N LEU A 131 6.19 -2.12 12.38
CA LEU A 131 7.26 -2.49 13.31
C LEU A 131 8.11 -3.65 12.77
N GLU A 132 7.49 -4.67 12.17
CA GLU A 132 8.20 -5.77 11.50
C GLU A 132 9.18 -5.24 10.44
N GLU A 133 8.76 -4.25 9.65
CA GLU A 133 9.60 -3.68 8.59
C GLU A 133 10.59 -2.63 9.10
N LEU A 134 10.35 -2.00 10.27
CA LEU A 134 11.22 -0.97 10.85
C LEU A 134 12.44 -1.53 11.58
N ILE A 135 12.37 -2.72 12.17
CA ILE A 135 13.49 -3.32 12.93
C ILE A 135 14.81 -3.27 12.13
N PRO A 136 14.86 -3.67 10.84
CA PRO A 136 16.08 -3.62 10.05
C PRO A 136 16.64 -2.21 9.75
N PHE A 137 15.88 -1.15 10.02
CA PHE A 137 16.36 0.24 9.90
C PHE A 137 17.09 0.70 11.15
N VAL A 138 16.67 0.19 12.32
CA VAL A 138 17.16 0.59 13.64
C VAL A 138 18.42 -0.18 14.05
N GLU A 139 18.59 -1.43 13.60
CA GLU A 139 19.77 -2.26 13.89
C GLU A 139 21.09 -1.80 13.21
N ARG A 140 21.10 -0.68 12.51
CA ARG A 140 22.24 -0.22 11.70
C ARG A 140 23.17 0.75 12.41
#